data_AF-A0AA35EFT9-F1
#
_entry.id   AF-A0AA35EFT9-F1
#
_cell.length_a   1.000
_cell.length_b   1.000
_cell.length_c   1.000
_cell.angle_alpha   90.00
_cell.angle_beta   90.00
_cell.angle_gamma   90.00
#
_symmetry.space_group_name_H-M   'P 1'
#
loop_
_entity.id
_entity.type
_entity.pdbx_description
1 polymer ?
#
loop_
_entity_poly.entity_id
_entity_poly.type
_entity_poly.pdbx_seq_one_letter_code
_entity_poly.pdbx_strand_id
1 'polypeptide(L)'
;MNSSFLTKHLSKLSLVINLTITILVWLYIIGTSDPLLINLVRSYALISMDSAKIIITVICGIWVIKSITAYEAKVIQFVQADLLKSILKELQSSRKAKEIDKMDSLRDDASIDLRDVKF
;
A
#
# COMPACT_ATOMS: atom_id res chain seq x y z
N MET A 1 6.06 16.70 -6.98
CA MET A 1 5.06 15.71 -7.44
C MET A 1 4.87 14.67 -6.35
N ASN A 2 3.66 14.48 -5.84
CA ASN A 2 3.42 13.76 -4.58
C ASN A 2 3.63 12.24 -4.78
N SER A 3 4.76 11.68 -4.33
CA SER A 3 5.12 10.27 -4.56
C SER A 3 4.08 9.29 -4.02
N SER A 4 3.38 9.67 -2.93
CA SER A 4 2.24 8.92 -2.36
C SER A 4 1.10 8.74 -3.38
N PHE A 5 0.76 9.80 -4.11
CA PHE A 5 -0.30 9.77 -5.14
C PHE A 5 0.06 8.85 -6.31
N LEU A 6 1.28 9.00 -6.85
CA LEU A 6 1.74 8.19 -7.99
C LEU A 6 1.76 6.69 -7.63
N THR A 7 2.23 6.35 -6.43
CA THR A 7 2.39 4.94 -6.03
C THR A 7 1.05 4.27 -5.74
N LYS A 8 0.07 5.00 -5.18
CA LYS A 8 -1.31 4.51 -5.00
C LYS A 8 -1.98 4.20 -6.34
N HIS A 9 -1.83 5.09 -7.32
CA HIS A 9 -2.39 4.89 -8.66
C HIS A 9 -1.69 3.77 -9.43
N LEU A 10 -0.36 3.64 -9.32
CA LEU A 10 0.39 2.52 -9.89
C LEU A 10 -0.01 1.18 -9.27
N SER A 11 -0.19 1.13 -7.94
CA SER A 11 -0.63 -0.09 -7.26
C SER A 11 -2.03 -0.52 -7.69
N LYS A 12 -2.94 0.44 -7.92
CA LYS A 12 -4.29 0.15 -8.42
C LYS A 12 -4.25 -0.33 -9.87
N LEU A 13 -3.45 0.31 -10.72
CA LEU A 13 -3.25 -0.10 -12.11
C LEU A 13 -2.66 -1.51 -12.21
N SER A 14 -1.64 -1.82 -11.39
CA SER A 14 -1.04 -3.15 -11.32
C SER A 14 -2.03 -4.22 -10.87
N LEU A 15 -2.89 -3.93 -9.90
CA LEU A 15 -3.95 -4.85 -9.49
C LEU A 15 -4.92 -5.14 -10.63
N VAL A 16 -5.39 -4.08 -11.32
CA VAL A 16 -6.32 -4.22 -12.44
C VAL A 16 -5.71 -5.07 -13.55
N ILE A 17 -4.47 -4.78 -13.96
CA ILE A 17 -3.77 -5.55 -14.99
C ILE A 17 -3.64 -7.02 -14.58
N ASN A 18 -3.21 -7.30 -13.35
CA ASN A 18 -3.08 -8.68 -12.87
C ASN A 18 -4.43 -9.41 -12.87
N LEU A 19 -5.50 -8.79 -12.39
CA LEU A 19 -6.84 -9.38 -12.41
C LEU A 19 -7.33 -9.64 -13.83
N THR A 20 -7.15 -8.68 -14.74
CA THR A 20 -7.55 -8.83 -16.14
C THR A 20 -6.80 -9.99 -16.80
N ILE A 21 -5.49 -10.11 -16.59
CA ILE A 21 -4.70 -11.23 -17.13
C ILE A 21 -5.17 -12.56 -16.52
N THR A 22 -5.36 -12.63 -15.20
CA THR A 22 -5.83 -13.86 -14.53
C THR A 22 -7.20 -14.29 -15.06
N ILE A 23 -8.13 -13.36 -15.27
CA ILE A 23 -9.47 -13.66 -15.80
C ILE A 23 -9.39 -14.11 -17.27
N LEU A 24 -8.59 -13.44 -18.10
CA LEU A 24 -8.41 -13.83 -19.51
C LEU A 24 -7.80 -15.23 -19.63
N VAL A 25 -6.77 -15.53 -18.83
CA VAL A 25 -6.14 -16.86 -18.79
C VAL A 25 -7.14 -17.91 -18.29
N TRP A 26 -7.93 -17.59 -17.27
CA TRP A 26 -8.95 -18.50 -16.74
C TRP A 26 -10.04 -18.82 -17.77
N LEU A 27 -10.59 -17.80 -18.44
CA LEU A 27 -11.59 -17.96 -19.50
C LEU A 27 -11.04 -18.77 -20.68
N TYR A 28 -9.78 -18.53 -21.07
CA TYR A 28 -9.11 -19.32 -22.10
C TYR A 28 -9.03 -20.81 -21.73
N ILE A 29 -8.65 -21.12 -20.48
CA ILE A 29 -8.50 -22.50 -20.00
C ILE A 29 -9.84 -23.25 -19.92
N ILE A 30 -10.92 -22.58 -19.51
CA ILE A 30 -12.25 -23.19 -19.43
C ILE A 30 -12.85 -23.40 -20.83
N GLY A 31 -12.76 -22.37 -21.68
CA GLY A 31 -13.44 -22.32 -22.98
C GLY A 31 -12.80 -23.17 -24.07
N THR A 32 -11.60 -23.69 -23.85
CA THR A 32 -10.90 -24.53 -24.83
C THR A 32 -10.99 -26.02 -24.49
N SER A 33 -11.07 -26.82 -25.56
CA SER A 33 -11.20 -28.28 -25.52
C SER A 33 -9.83 -28.98 -25.47
N ASP A 34 -8.73 -28.26 -25.71
CA ASP A 34 -7.39 -28.85 -25.75
C ASP A 34 -6.28 -27.84 -25.39
N PRO A 35 -6.25 -27.29 -24.17
CA PRO A 35 -5.19 -26.36 -23.80
C PRO A 35 -3.93 -27.15 -23.45
N LEU A 36 -2.84 -26.83 -24.15
CA LEU A 36 -1.46 -27.26 -23.83
C LEU A 36 -1.16 -27.23 -22.32
N LEU A 37 -1.69 -26.22 -21.60
CA LEU A 37 -1.57 -26.08 -20.15
C LEU A 37 -2.32 -27.14 -19.33
N ILE A 38 -3.55 -27.54 -19.73
CA ILE A 38 -4.25 -28.63 -19.05
C ILE A 38 -3.59 -29.96 -19.38
N ASN A 39 -3.12 -30.17 -20.61
CA ASN A 39 -2.40 -31.39 -20.96
C ASN A 39 -1.13 -31.58 -20.12
N LEU A 40 -0.44 -30.49 -19.75
CA LEU A 40 0.71 -30.52 -18.85
C LEU A 40 0.33 -30.85 -17.39
N VAL A 41 -0.79 -30.32 -16.88
CA VAL A 41 -1.31 -30.67 -15.55
C VAL A 41 -1.83 -32.11 -15.52
N ARG A 42 -2.49 -32.53 -16.60
CA ARG A 42 -3.04 -33.88 -16.78
C ARG A 42 -1.92 -34.93 -16.86
N SER A 43 -0.81 -34.64 -17.53
CA SER A 43 0.35 -35.54 -17.58
C SER A 43 1.01 -35.73 -16.21
N TYR A 44 0.93 -34.72 -15.33
CA TYR A 44 1.50 -34.80 -13.98
C TYR A 44 0.60 -35.52 -12.96
N ALA A 45 -0.72 -35.46 -13.12
CA ALA A 45 -1.65 -35.92 -12.09
C ALA A 45 -2.64 -37.01 -12.54
N LEU A 46 -2.59 -37.48 -13.80
CA LEU A 46 -3.46 -38.56 -14.34
C LEU A 46 -4.97 -38.34 -14.08
N ILE A 47 -5.40 -37.09 -14.03
CA ILE A 47 -6.76 -36.65 -13.70
C ILE A 47 -7.58 -36.38 -14.96
N SER A 48 -8.91 -36.51 -14.87
CA SER A 48 -9.80 -36.16 -15.98
C SER A 48 -9.74 -34.66 -16.30
N MET A 49 -10.06 -34.30 -17.54
CA MET A 49 -9.99 -32.91 -18.01
C MET A 49 -10.93 -31.99 -17.22
N ASP A 50 -12.11 -32.46 -16.86
CA ASP A 50 -13.07 -31.71 -16.05
C ASP A 50 -12.55 -31.45 -14.63
N SER A 51 -11.93 -32.47 -14.01
CA SER A 51 -11.29 -32.31 -12.69
C SER A 51 -10.14 -31.31 -12.73
N ALA A 52 -9.33 -31.31 -13.79
CA ALA A 52 -8.26 -30.31 -13.96
C ALA A 52 -8.82 -28.88 -14.12
N LYS A 53 -9.91 -28.70 -14.88
CA LYS A 53 -10.59 -27.40 -15.02
C LYS A 53 -11.12 -26.87 -13.68
N ILE A 54 -11.69 -27.75 -12.86
CA ILE A 54 -12.18 -27.41 -11.51
C ILE A 54 -11.01 -26.96 -10.62
N ILE A 55 -9.90 -27.72 -10.58
CA ILE A 55 -8.72 -27.39 -9.78
C ILE A 55 -8.14 -26.02 -10.19
N ILE A 56 -7.97 -25.79 -11.50
CA ILE A 56 -7.45 -24.52 -12.00
C ILE A 56 -8.39 -23.36 -11.63
N THR A 57 -9.71 -23.57 -11.68
CA THR A 57 -10.69 -22.57 -11.29
C THR A 57 -10.56 -22.18 -9.82
N VAL A 58 -10.39 -23.17 -8.93
CA VAL A 58 -10.17 -22.91 -7.50
C VAL A 58 -8.86 -22.14 -7.28
N ILE A 59 -7.78 -22.51 -7.97
CA ILE A 59 -6.48 -21.82 -7.87
C ILE A 59 -6.60 -20.36 -8.35
N CYS A 60 -7.27 -20.11 -9.48
CA CYS A 60 -7.52 -18.76 -9.97
C CYS A 60 -8.33 -17.94 -8.96
N GLY A 61 -9.35 -18.52 -8.32
CA GLY A 61 -10.12 -17.86 -7.27
C GLY A 61 -9.25 -17.46 -6.07
N ILE A 62 -8.42 -18.38 -5.57
CA ILE A 62 -7.48 -18.10 -4.47
C ILE A 62 -6.49 -17.00 -4.88
N TRP A 63 -6.01 -17.02 -6.12
CA TRP A 63 -5.07 -16.02 -6.65
C TRP A 63 -5.68 -14.62 -6.70
N VAL A 64 -6.94 -14.51 -7.13
CA VAL A 64 -7.70 -13.26 -7.16
C VAL A 64 -7.82 -12.67 -5.75
N ILE A 65 -8.25 -13.48 -4.78
CA ILE A 65 -8.37 -13.06 -3.37
C ILE A 65 -7.02 -12.57 -2.85
N LYS A 66 -5.95 -13.35 -3.04
CA LYS A 66 -4.60 -12.99 -2.59
C LYS A 66 -4.10 -11.68 -3.23
N SER A 67 -4.42 -11.46 -4.51
CA SER A 67 -4.03 -10.23 -5.22
C SER A 67 -4.73 -8.99 -4.66
N ILE A 68 -6.02 -9.10 -4.33
CA ILE A 68 -6.79 -8.02 -3.70
C ILE A 68 -6.25 -7.74 -2.29
N THR A 69 -6.04 -8.77 -1.46
CA THR A 69 -5.50 -8.60 -0.11
C THR A 69 -4.11 -7.95 -0.12
N ALA A 70 -3.24 -8.33 -1.06
CA ALA A 70 -1.93 -7.70 -1.21
C ALA A 70 -2.01 -6.22 -1.60
N TYR A 71 -3.00 -5.84 -2.42
CA TYR A 71 -3.26 -4.44 -2.74
C TYR A 71 -3.75 -3.66 -1.52
N GLU A 72 -4.71 -4.19 -0.77
CA GLU A 72 -5.24 -3.55 0.44
C GLU A 72 -4.14 -3.34 1.49
N ALA A 73 -3.28 -4.35 1.72
CA ALA A 73 -2.15 -4.23 2.62
C ALA A 73 -1.20 -3.08 2.23
N LYS A 74 -0.89 -2.93 0.92
CA LYS A 74 -0.10 -1.81 0.42
C LYS A 74 -0.80 -0.47 0.65
N VAL A 75 -2.10 -0.37 0.38
CA VAL A 75 -2.88 0.86 0.61
C VAL A 75 -2.87 1.25 2.10
N ILE A 76 -3.04 0.29 3.01
CA ILE A 76 -2.99 0.53 4.46
C ILE A 76 -1.61 1.04 4.87
N GLN A 77 -0.52 0.43 4.38
CA GLN A 77 0.83 0.91 4.65
C GLN A 77 1.06 2.34 4.16
N PHE A 78 0.51 2.71 2.99
CA PHE A 78 0.55 4.08 2.50
C PHE A 78 -0.18 5.06 3.42
N VAL A 79 -1.39 4.72 3.86
CA VAL A 79 -2.17 5.57 4.77
C VAL A 79 -1.44 5.74 6.10
N GLN A 80 -0.85 4.67 6.63
CA GLN A 80 -0.06 4.73 7.86
C GLN A 80 1.19 5.61 7.70
N ALA A 81 1.90 5.51 6.56
CA ALA A 81 3.07 6.34 6.29
C ALA A 81 2.71 7.83 6.17
N ASP A 82 1.59 8.18 5.51
CA ASP A 82 1.13 9.56 5.40
C ASP A 82 0.68 10.12 6.77
N LEU A 83 -0.04 9.33 7.58
CA LEU A 83 -0.39 9.69 8.95
C LEU A 83 0.85 9.95 9.81
N LEU A 84 1.83 9.06 9.76
CA LEU A 84 3.06 9.18 10.54
C LEU A 84 3.86 10.41 10.13
N LYS A 85 3.88 10.74 8.83
CA LYS A 85 4.49 11.96 8.31
C LYS A 85 3.75 13.22 8.78
N SER A 86 2.42 13.18 8.85
CA SER A 86 1.60 14.29 9.38
C SER A 86 1.87 14.53 10.86
N ILE A 87 1.84 13.47 11.67
CA ILE A 87 2.14 13.52 13.12
C ILE A 87 3.54 14.08 13.35
N LEU A 88 4.53 13.63 12.57
CA LEU A 88 5.91 14.08 12.73
C LEU A 88 6.07 15.57 12.38
N LYS A 89 5.32 16.06 11.38
CA LYS A 89 5.27 17.49 11.03
C LYS A 89 4.60 18.32 12.13
N GLU A 90 3.51 17.82 12.71
CA GLU A 90 2.84 18.45 13.86
C GLU A 90 3.75 18.52 15.08
N LEU A 91 4.42 17.42 15.43
CA LEU A 91 5.38 17.38 16.55
C LEU A 91 6.55 18.33 16.33
N GLN A 92 7.08 18.44 15.10
CA GLN A 92 8.12 19.43 14.78
C GLN A 92 7.61 20.86 14.90
N SER A 93 6.38 21.13 14.48
CA SER A 93 5.76 22.46 14.62
C SER A 93 5.54 22.82 16.09
N SER A 94 5.07 21.86 16.89
CA SER A 94 4.85 22.01 18.33
C SER A 94 6.18 22.24 19.06
N ARG A 95 7.24 21.50 18.69
CA ARG A 95 8.58 21.71 19.22
C ARG A 95 9.11 23.11 18.89
N LYS A 96 8.95 23.56 17.64
CA LYS A 96 9.34 24.92 17.24
C LYS A 96 8.57 25.99 18.01
N ALA A 97 7.26 25.84 18.17
CA ALA A 97 6.44 26.76 18.95
C ALA A 97 6.93 26.82 20.42
N LYS A 98 7.24 25.67 21.01
CA LYS A 98 7.75 25.57 22.38
C LYS A 98 9.17 26.16 22.54
N GLU A 99 10.02 26.07 21.52
CA GLU A 99 11.34 26.72 21.51
C GLU A 99 11.22 28.25 21.38
N ILE A 100 10.24 28.75 20.62
CA ILE A 100 9.96 30.19 20.50
C ILE A 100 9.43 30.74 21.83
N ASP A 101 8.45 30.09 22.45
CA ASP A 101 7.93 30.47 23.78
C ASP A 101 9.05 30.55 24.83
N LYS A 102 9.99 29.61 24.78
CA LYS A 102 11.13 29.57 25.71
C LYS A 102 12.17 30.66 25.42
N MET A 103 12.32 31.06 24.16
CA MET A 103 13.18 32.19 23.78
C MET A 103 12.56 33.52 24.19
N ASP A 104 11.25 33.68 24.02
CA ASP A 104 10.54 34.89 24.43
C ASP A 104 10.53 35.04 25.96
N SER A 105 10.34 33.95 26.72
CA SER A 105 10.43 34.00 28.19
C SER A 105 11.82 34.40 28.69
N LEU A 106 12.89 33.90 28.08
CA LEU A 106 14.27 34.25 28.44
C LEU A 106 14.61 35.71 28.08
N ARG A 107 14.06 36.21 26.98
CA ARG A 107 14.25 37.58 26.54
C ARG A 107 13.50 38.57 27.44
N ASP A 108 12.30 38.21 27.87
CA ASP A 108 11.54 39.01 28.82
C ASP A 108 12.24 39.07 30.19
N ASP A 109 12.71 37.93 30.72
CA ASP A 109 13.50 37.90 31.97
C ASP A 109 14.76 38.78 31.87
N ALA A 110 15.53 38.67 30.79
CA ALA A 110 16.72 39.49 30.58
C ALA A 110 16.38 41.00 30.47
N SER A 111 15.22 41.33 29.91
CA SER A 111 14.76 42.72 29.79
C SER A 111 14.29 43.32 31.13
N ILE A 112 13.78 42.47 32.03
CA ILE A 112 13.36 42.85 33.38
C ILE A 112 14.60 43.09 34.24
N ASP A 113 15.59 42.19 34.18
CA ASP A 113 16.85 42.29 34.92
C ASP A 113 17.62 43.58 34.52
N LEU A 114 17.67 43.91 33.22
CA LEU A 114 18.26 45.16 32.73
C LEU A 114 17.50 46.44 33.13
N ARG A 115 16.20 46.35 33.48
CA ARG A 115 15.42 47.51 33.98
C ARG A 115 15.63 47.75 35.47
N ASP A 116 15.93 46.72 36.25
CA ASP A 116 16.25 46.84 37.67
C ASP A 116 17.69 47.34 37.91
N VAL A 117 18.57 47.21 36.91
CA VAL A 117 19.87 47.93 36.88
C VAL A 117 19.64 49.38 36.44
N LYS A 118 18.98 50.17 37.27
CA LYS A 118 19.00 51.65 37.16
C LYS A 118 20.18 52.19 37.95
N PHE A 119 21.14 52.77 37.22
CA PHE A 119 22.13 53.74 37.74
C PHE A 119 21.46 54.94 38.39
#